data_AF-A0A4Q0LM87-F1
#
_entry.id   AF-A0A4Q0LM87-F1
#
_cell.length_a   1.000
_cell.length_b   1.000
_cell.length_c   1.000
_cell.angle_alpha   90.00
_cell.angle_beta   90.00
_cell.angle_gamma   90.00
#
_symmetry.space_group_name_H-M   'P 1'
#
loop_
_entity.id
_entity.type
_entity.pdbx_description
1 polymer ?
#
loop_
_entity_poly.entity_id
_entity_poly.type
_entity_poly.pdbx_seq_one_letter_code
_entity_poly.pdbx_strand_id
1 'polypeptide(L)' 'SDKFFCVYLDATYLPLRRETFEREAVYIAIGIKPNGHKEVIDYCIAPSENIEVWTDMLQNMKSRGLKQV' A
#
# COMPACT_ATOMS: atom_id res chain seq x y z
N SER A 1 3.41 5.37 -20.00
CA SER A 1 2.16 4.59 -19.86
C SER A 1 1.86 4.52 -18.39
N ASP A 2 0.71 5.03 -17.97
CA ASP A 2 0.28 5.07 -16.56
C ASP A 2 -0.40 3.77 -16.14
N LYS A 3 -0.13 2.68 -16.87
CA LYS A 3 -0.68 1.35 -16.62
C LYS A 3 0.36 0.51 -15.90
N PHE A 4 -0.06 -0.14 -14.83
CA PHE A 4 0.70 -1.22 -14.23
C PHE A 4 0.34 -2.53 -14.91
N PHE A 5 1.32 -3.41 -15.03
CA PHE A 5 1.13 -4.82 -15.42
C PHE A 5 0.57 -5.63 -14.24
N CYS A 6 0.99 -5.30 -13.02
CA CYS A 6 0.42 -5.83 -11.80
C CYS A 6 0.70 -4.87 -10.63
N VAL A 7 -0.07 -5.02 -9.56
CA VAL A 7 0.16 -4.37 -8.27
C VAL A 7 0.26 -5.44 -7.20
N TYR A 8 1.36 -5.43 -6.46
CA TYR A 8 1.53 -6.25 -5.25
C TYR A 8 1.08 -5.46 -4.05
N LEU A 9 0.34 -6.12 -3.17
CA LEU A 9 -0.12 -5.60 -1.89
C LEU A 9 0.47 -6.48 -0.80
N ASP A 10 1.04 -5.85 0.22
CA ASP A 10 1.58 -6.54 1.39
C ASP A 10 1.38 -5.68 2.64
N ALA A 11 1.35 -6.34 3.80
CA ALA A 11 1.36 -5.70 5.11
C ALA A 11 2.42 -6.35 5.99
N THR A 12 3.32 -5.55 6.54
CA THR A 12 4.40 -6.03 7.42
C THR A 12 4.40 -5.29 8.75
N TYR A 13 4.65 -6.01 9.84
CA TYR A 13 4.67 -5.42 11.17
C TYR A 13 6.07 -4.95 11.53
N LEU A 14 6.21 -3.64 11.74
CA LEU A 14 7.47 -3.03 12.15
C LEU A 14 7.32 -2.42 13.56
N PRO A 15 8.36 -2.50 14.41
CA PRO A 15 8.36 -1.76 15.67
C PRO A 15 8.40 -0.26 15.37
N LEU A 16 7.31 0.43 15.69
CA LEU A 16 7.18 1.87 15.57
C LEU A 16 7.18 2.49 16.96
N ARG A 17 7.99 3.54 17.13
CA ARG A 17 7.99 4.31 18.37
C ARG A 17 7.02 5.48 18.22
N ARG A 18 5.97 5.48 19.04
CA ARG A 18 5.12 6.65 19.27
C ARG A 18 5.58 7.27 20.59
N GLU A 19 4.96 6.86 21.70
CA GLU A 19 5.45 7.10 23.07
C GLU A 19 6.27 5.90 23.55
N THR A 20 5.68 4.70 23.44
CA THR A 20 6.32 3.38 23.60
C THR A 20 6.63 2.76 22.25
N PHE A 21 7.33 1.63 22.26
CA PHE A 21 7.54 0.82 21.05
C PHE A 21 6.42 -0.21 20.95
N GLU A 22 5.63 -0.13 19.87
CA GLU A 22 4.61 -1.11 19.52
C GLU A 22 4.83 -1.59 18.08
N ARG A 23 4.36 -2.80 17.77
CA ARG A 23 4.40 -3.30 16.39
C ARG A 23 3.13 -2.85 15.69
N GLU A 24 3.29 -1.97 14.71
CA GLU A 24 2.19 -1.47 13.86
C GLU A 24 2.29 -2.08 12.46
N ALA A 25 1.15 -2.22 11.79
CA ALA A 25 1.08 -2.72 10.42
C ALA A 25 1.44 -1.62 9.43
N VAL A 26 2.40 -1.90 8.55
CA VAL A 26 2.78 -1.06 7.42
C VAL A 26 2.29 -1.74 6.14
N TYR A 27 1.29 -1.13 5.53
CA TYR A 27 0.71 -1.54 4.26
C TYR A 27 1.48 -0.89 3.12
N ILE A 28 1.80 -1.64 2.08
CA ILE A 28 2.55 -1.14 0.92
C ILE A 28 1.92 -1.68 -0.36
N ALA A 29 1.70 -0.80 -1.33
CA ALA A 29 1.33 -1.15 -2.69
C ALA A 29 2.48 -0.84 -3.65
N ILE A 30 2.95 -1.87 -4.38
CA ILE A 30 4.03 -1.75 -5.37
C ILE A 30 3.48 -2.07 -6.75
N GLY A 31 3.57 -1.09 -7.65
CA GLY A 31 3.22 -1.26 -9.06
C GLY A 31 4.42 -1.71 -9.88
N ILE A 32 4.21 -2.67 -10.78
CA ILE A 32 5.19 -3.04 -11.81
C ILE A 32 4.68 -2.55 -13.16
N LYS A 33 5.44 -1.70 -13.84
CA LYS A 33 5.14 -1.24 -15.21
C LYS A 33 5.47 -2.33 -16.24
N PRO A 34 4.91 -2.30 -17.46
CA PRO A 34 5.21 -3.29 -18.50
C PRO A 34 6.69 -3.41 -18.89
N ASN A 35 7.50 -2.38 -18.63
CA ASN A 35 8.95 -2.40 -18.84
C ASN A 35 9.73 -2.98 -17.64
N GLY A 36 9.05 -3.51 -16.62
CA GLY A 36 9.64 -4.06 -15.40
C GLY A 36 10.00 -3.02 -14.34
N HIS A 37 9.80 -1.71 -14.59
CA HIS A 37 10.06 -0.68 -13.58
C HIS A 37 9.09 -0.81 -12.42
N LYS A 38 9.62 -0.77 -11.19
CA LYS A 38 8.85 -0.88 -9.95
C LYS A 38 8.74 0.48 -9.29
N GLU A 39 7.56 0.84 -8.81
CA GLU A 39 7.34 2.05 -8.01
C GLU A 39 6.33 1.81 -6.90
N VAL A 40 6.49 2.53 -5.79
CA VAL A 40 5.52 2.52 -4.68
C VAL A 40 4.33 3.39 -5.08
N ILE A 41 3.13 2.81 -5.08
CA ILE A 41 1.88 3.50 -5.45
C ILE A 41 1.28 4.19 -4.23
N ASP A 42 1.28 3.48 -3.10
CA ASP A 42 0.71 3.94 -1.85
C ASP A 42 1.31 3.17 -0.67
N TYR A 43 1.19 3.76 0.52
CA TYR A 43 1.49 3.08 1.77
C TYR A 43 0.60 3.68 2.88
N CYS A 44 0.30 2.89 3.89
CA CYS A 44 -0.29 3.42 5.11
C CYS A 44 0.24 2.68 6.34
N ILE A 45 0.17 3.35 7.49
CA ILE A 45 0.53 2.76 8.78
C ILE A 45 -0.71 2.79 9.65
N ALA A 46 -1.07 1.63 10.21
CA ALA A 46 -2.20 1.49 11.12
C ALA A 46 -1.81 0.62 12.32
N PRO A 47 -2.47 0.79 13.48
CA PRO A 47 -2.16 0.00 14.68
C PRO A 47 -2.23 -1.52 14.45
N SER A 48 -3.18 -1.97 13.63
CA SER A 48 -3.34 -3.38 13.26
C SER A 48 -3.79 -3.52 11.81
N GLU A 49 -3.56 -4.71 11.27
CA GLU A 49 -4.07 -5.07 9.96
C GLU A 49 -5.57 -5.39 10.03
N ASN A 50 -6.39 -4.67 9.26
CA ASN A 50 -7.84 -4.88 9.15
C ASN A 50 -8.39 -4.54 7.75
N ILE A 51 -9.66 -4.88 7.53
CA ILE A 51 -10.34 -4.75 6.23
C ILE A 51 -10.71 -3.31 5.89
N GLU A 52 -10.98 -2.48 6.90
CA GLU A 52 -11.33 -1.07 6.73
C GLU A 52 -10.15 -0.31 6.12
N VAL A 53 -8.94 -0.50 6.67
CA VAL A 53 -7.72 0.14 6.16
C VAL A 53 -7.38 -0.33 4.74
N TRP A 54 -7.53 -1.63 4.45
CA TRP A 54 -7.37 -2.13 3.07
C TRP A 54 -8.38 -1.50 2.10
N THR A 55 -9.63 -1.39 2.53
CA THR A 55 -10.71 -0.80 1.72
C THR A 55 -10.41 0.66 1.41
N ASP A 56 -10.04 1.44 2.42
CA ASP A 56 -9.71 2.87 2.26
C ASP A 56 -8.49 3.05 1.35
N MET A 57 -7.44 2.23 1.53
CA MET A 57 -6.24 2.28 0.69
C MET A 57 -6.57 2.00 -0.79
N LEU A 58 -7.35 0.95 -1.08
CA LEU A 58 -7.77 0.63 -2.45
C LEU A 58 -8.65 1.73 -3.06
N GLN A 59 -9.58 2.28 -2.28
CA GLN A 59 -10.44 3.38 -2.72
C GLN A 59 -9.63 4.66 -3.00
N ASN A 60 -8.63 4.97 -2.16
CA ASN A 60 -7.72 6.09 -2.35
C ASN A 60 -6.87 5.93 -3.61
N MET A 61 -6.35 4.74 -3.90
CA MET A 61 -5.65 4.50 -5.17
C MET A 61 -6.56 4.73 -6.38
N LYS A 62 -7.81 4.26 -6.31
CA LYS A 62 -8.81 4.47 -7.37
C LYS A 62 -9.15 5.96 -7.53
N SER A 63 -9.36 6.70 -6.44
CA SER A 63 -9.70 8.12 -6.46
C SER A 63 -8.56 8.99 -7.02
N ARG A 64 -7.31 8.60 -6.78
CA ARG A 64 -6.10 9.22 -7.37
C ARG A 64 -5.86 8.86 -8.83
N GLY A 65 -6.74 8.07 -9.44
CA GLY A 65 -6.74 7.81 -10.89
C GLY A 65 -6.15 6.47 -11.31
N LEU A 66 -5.90 5.54 -10.38
CA LEU A 66 -5.59 4.15 -10.73
C LEU A 66 -6.83 3.48 -11.36
N LYS A 67 -6.79 3.25 -12.68
CA LYS A 67 -7.95 2.76 -13.44
C LYS A 67 -7.81 1.33 -13.94
N GLN A 68 -6.60 0.88 -14.23
CA GLN A 68 -6.33 -0.42 -14.85
C GLN A 68 -5.12 -1.06 -14.19
N VAL A 69 -5.31 -2.28 -13.72
CA VAL A 69 -4.31 -3.21 -13.19
C VAL A 69 -4.56 -4.55 -13.86
#